data_AF-A0AAW8RQQ5-F1
#
_entry.id   AF-A0AAW8RQQ5-F1
#
_cell.length_a   1.000
_cell.length_b   1.000
_cell.length_c   1.000
_cell.angle_alpha   90.00
_cell.angle_beta   90.00
_cell.angle_gamma   90.00
#
_symmetry.space_group_name_H-M   'P 1'
#
loop_
_entity.id
_entity.type
_entity.pdbx_description
1 polymer ?
#
loop_
_entity_poly.entity_id
_entity_poly.type
_entity_poly.pdbx_seq_one_letter_code
_entity_poly.pdbx_strand_id
1 'polypeptide(L)'
;MAKKQLKTYEQDIEKMKQKLEKLQKEKKKEEEKLLIKIGKLYVELQQILDENLTIEEVVQMVENEVGDLKKNYQRTDEKSSVPNGNDSDQKDHGEQK
;
A
#
# COMPACT_ATOMS: atom_id res chain seq x y z
N MET A 1 -45.91 15.25 -16.00
CA MET A 1 -44.86 15.84 -15.12
C MET A 1 -43.68 14.90 -14.85
N ALA A 2 -43.92 13.60 -14.61
CA ALA A 2 -42.86 12.61 -14.30
C ALA A 2 -41.71 12.51 -15.33
N LYS A 3 -41.99 12.53 -16.64
CA LYS A 3 -40.96 12.48 -17.69
C LYS A 3 -40.00 13.68 -17.68
N LYS A 4 -40.48 14.86 -17.25
CA LYS A 4 -39.65 16.09 -17.17
C LYS A 4 -38.71 16.03 -15.97
N GLN A 5 -39.19 15.53 -14.83
CA GLN A 5 -38.36 15.31 -13.64
C GLN A 5 -37.30 14.24 -13.88
N LEU A 6 -37.63 13.13 -14.55
CA LEU A 6 -36.65 12.10 -14.92
C LEU A 6 -35.49 12.69 -15.74
N LYS A 7 -35.81 13.47 -16.78
CA LYS A 7 -34.80 14.15 -17.61
C LYS A 7 -33.92 15.11 -16.80
N THR A 8 -34.50 15.81 -15.82
CA THR A 8 -33.73 16.67 -14.91
C THR A 8 -32.79 15.85 -14.04
N TYR A 9 -33.26 14.74 -13.46
CA TYR A 9 -32.40 13.85 -12.67
C TYR A 9 -31.26 13.23 -13.49
N GLU A 10 -31.52 12.83 -14.74
CA GLU A 10 -30.47 12.34 -15.65
C GLU A 10 -29.39 13.40 -15.90
N GLN A 11 -29.80 14.65 -16.13
CA GLN A 11 -28.87 15.77 -16.32
C GLN A 11 -28.06 16.07 -15.05
N ASP A 12 -28.68 15.99 -13.87
CA ASP A 12 -28.00 16.24 -12.61
C ASP A 12 -27.02 15.11 -12.25
N ILE A 13 -27.38 13.86 -12.52
CA ILE A 13 -26.47 12.70 -12.40
C ILE A 13 -25.24 12.90 -13.30
N GLU A 14 -25.45 13.31 -14.55
CA GLU A 14 -24.35 13.52 -15.49
C GLU A 14 -23.41 14.65 -15.04
N LYS A 15 -23.97 15.78 -14.57
CA LYS A 15 -23.17 16.87 -13.97
C LYS A 15 -22.40 16.40 -12.74
N MET A 16 -23.02 15.59 -11.88
CA MET A 16 -22.36 15.07 -10.68
C MET A 16 -21.20 14.13 -11.04
N LYS A 17 -21.35 13.27 -12.06
CA LYS A 17 -20.26 12.42 -12.56
C LYS A 17 -19.08 13.24 -13.06
N GLN A 18 -19.32 14.27 -13.87
CA GLN A 18 -18.28 15.15 -14.37
C GLN A 18 -17.56 15.90 -13.24
N LYS A 19 -18.31 16.38 -12.25
CA LYS A 19 -17.73 17.03 -11.06
C LYS A 19 -16.88 16.06 -10.25
N LEU A 20 -17.34 14.81 -10.08
CA LEU A 20 -16.59 13.77 -9.38
C LEU A 20 -15.26 13.47 -10.08
N GLU A 21 -15.28 13.31 -11.41
CA GLU A 21 -14.07 13.05 -12.19
C GLU A 21 -13.07 14.21 -12.07
N LYS A 22 -13.55 15.46 -12.13
CA LYS A 22 -12.71 16.64 -11.92
C LYS A 22 -12.07 16.65 -10.53
N LEU A 23 -12.86 16.38 -9.48
CA LEU A 23 -12.34 16.33 -8.11
C LEU A 23 -11.33 15.19 -7.91
N GLN A 24 -11.52 14.04 -8.56
CA GLN A 24 -10.55 12.94 -8.52
C GLN A 24 -9.22 13.33 -9.17
N LYS A 25 -9.26 14.04 -10.31
CA LYS A 25 -8.04 14.56 -10.97
C LYS A 25 -7.34 15.60 -10.11
N GLU A 26 -8.08 16.52 -9.50
CA GLU A 26 -7.53 17.52 -8.59
C GLU A 26 -6.91 16.88 -7.34
N LYS A 27 -7.60 15.90 -6.74
CA LYS A 27 -7.08 15.11 -5.61
C LYS A 27 -5.76 14.43 -5.99
N LYS A 28 -5.72 13.71 -7.11
CA LYS A 28 -4.51 13.02 -7.56
C LYS A 28 -3.34 13.99 -7.75
N LYS A 29 -3.59 15.15 -8.35
CA LYS A 29 -2.58 16.19 -8.54
C LYS A 29 -2.04 16.73 -7.21
N GLU A 30 -2.91 16.90 -6.21
CA GLU A 30 -2.49 17.36 -4.89
C GLU A 30 -1.72 16.28 -4.11
N GLU A 31 -2.16 15.02 -4.21
CA GLU A 31 -1.42 13.87 -3.67
C GLU A 31 -0.01 13.76 -4.27
N GLU A 32 0.13 13.90 -5.60
CA GLU A 32 1.43 13.92 -6.28
C GLU A 32 2.34 15.05 -5.77
N LYS A 33 1.80 16.26 -5.58
CA LYS A 33 2.57 17.38 -5.01
C LYS A 33 3.03 17.10 -3.58
N LEU A 34 2.15 16.55 -2.75
CA LEU A 34 2.48 16.21 -1.37
C LEU A 34 3.58 15.15 -1.32
N LEU A 35 3.49 14.11 -2.16
CA LEU A 35 4.53 13.08 -2.26
C LEU A 35 5.88 13.66 -2.65
N ILE A 36 5.93 14.57 -3.63
CA ILE A 36 7.17 15.25 -4.00
C ILE A 36 7.74 16.04 -2.81
N LYS A 37 6.87 16.71 -2.04
CA LYS A 37 7.29 17.50 -0.88
C LYS A 37 7.84 16.62 0.24
N ILE A 38 7.21 15.48 0.50
CA ILE A 38 7.68 14.47 1.44
C ILE A 38 9.04 13.92 1.00
N GLY A 39 9.19 13.57 -0.28
CA GLY A 39 10.46 13.05 -0.82
C GLY A 39 11.61 14.05 -0.64
N LYS A 40 11.38 15.34 -0.89
CA LYS A 40 12.38 16.39 -0.64
C LYS A 40 12.77 16.49 0.82
N LEU A 41 11.81 16.56 1.73
CA LEU A 41 12.07 16.63 3.17
C LEU A 41 12.81 15.39 3.68
N TYR A 42 12.53 14.21 3.11
CA TYR A 42 13.24 12.98 3.45
C TYR A 42 14.71 13.05 3.03
N VAL A 43 15.01 13.49 1.81
CA VAL A 43 16.40 13.69 1.35
C VAL A 43 17.12 14.72 2.23
N GLU A 44 16.48 15.86 2.51
CA GLU A 44 17.03 16.89 3.39
C GLU A 44 17.34 16.34 4.79
N LEU A 45 16.44 15.53 5.37
CA LEU A 45 16.65 14.91 6.67
C LEU A 45 17.82 13.93 6.64
N GLN A 46 17.93 13.09 5.61
CA GLN A 46 19.03 12.14 5.48
C GLN A 46 20.38 12.85 5.32
N GLN A 47 20.43 13.95 4.57
CA GLN A 47 21.64 14.76 4.44
C GLN A 47 22.03 15.50 5.73
N ILE A 48 21.05 15.83 6.58
CA ILE A 48 21.34 16.35 7.94
C ILE A 48 21.97 15.27 8.82
N LEU A 49 21.63 13.99 8.62
CA LEU A 49 22.21 12.87 9.37
C LEU A 49 23.59 12.47 8.84
N ASP A 50 23.80 12.55 7.53
CA ASP A 50 25.08 12.32 6.87
C ASP A 50 25.27 13.29 5.69
N GLU A 51 26.15 14.27 5.90
CA GLU A 51 26.40 15.34 4.93
C GLU A 51 27.04 14.84 3.62
N ASN A 52 27.62 13.65 3.60
CA ASN A 52 28.23 13.06 2.40
C ASN A 52 27.24 12.23 1.59
N LEU A 53 26.03 12.02 2.11
CA LEU A 53 25.03 11.17 1.50
C LEU A 53 24.48 11.81 0.22
N THR A 54 24.64 11.08 -0.88
CA THR A 54 24.16 11.51 -2.20
C THR A 54 22.67 11.25 -2.37
N ILE A 55 22.04 11.98 -3.29
CA ILE A 55 20.62 11.77 -3.63
C ILE A 55 20.41 10.36 -4.19
N GLU A 56 21.35 9.87 -4.99
CA GLU A 56 21.33 8.52 -5.55
C GLU A 56 21.32 7.45 -4.47
N GLU A 57 22.14 7.60 -3.42
CA GLU A 57 22.14 6.68 -2.28
C GLU A 57 20.83 6.71 -1.51
N VAL A 58 20.23 7.90 -1.30
CA VAL A 58 18.90 8.03 -0.68
C VAL A 58 17.84 7.31 -1.51
N VAL A 59 17.85 7.48 -2.83
CA VAL A 59 16.92 6.78 -3.73
C VAL A 59 17.11 5.27 -3.64
N GLN A 60 18.36 4.79 -3.66
CA GLN A 60 18.67 3.37 -3.54
C GLN A 60 18.17 2.76 -2.21
N MET A 61 18.30 3.50 -1.10
CA MET A 61 17.76 3.09 0.20
C MET A 61 16.24 2.94 0.17
N VAL A 62 15.54 3.93 -0.38
CA VAL A 62 14.07 3.90 -0.51
C VAL A 62 13.63 2.73 -1.39
N GLU A 63 14.30 2.49 -2.52
CA GLU A 63 14.01 1.36 -3.41
C GLU A 63 14.17 0.01 -2.71
N ASN A 64 15.25 -0.14 -1.93
CA ASN A 64 15.51 -1.35 -1.16
C ASN A 64 14.43 -1.58 -0.08
N GLU A 65 14.10 -0.54 0.70
CA GLU A 65 13.06 -0.62 1.73
C GLU A 65 11.68 -0.96 1.13
N VAL A 66 11.30 -0.32 0.03
CA VAL A 66 10.05 -0.62 -0.68
C VAL A 66 10.06 -2.05 -1.22
N GLY A 67 11.20 -2.50 -1.78
CA GLY A 67 11.38 -3.86 -2.25
C GLY A 67 11.20 -4.90 -1.14
N ASP A 68 11.78 -4.65 0.02
CA ASP A 68 11.70 -5.55 1.17
C ASP A 68 10.31 -5.54 1.82
N LEU A 69 9.67 -4.38 1.94
CA LEU A 69 8.27 -4.27 2.34
C LEU A 69 7.35 -5.07 1.42
N LYS A 70 7.55 -4.98 0.10
CA LYS A 70 6.76 -5.74 -0.89
C LYS A 70 6.93 -7.24 -0.73
N LYS A 71 8.17 -7.72 -0.55
CA LYS A 71 8.44 -9.14 -0.30
C LYS A 71 7.82 -9.61 1.01
N ASN A 72 7.90 -8.81 2.07
CA ASN A 72 7.33 -9.14 3.37
C ASN A 72 5.80 -9.17 3.35
N TYR A 73 5.16 -8.26 2.60
CA TYR A 73 3.73 -8.26 2.36
C TYR A 73 3.26 -9.52 1.59
N GLN A 74 4.01 -9.95 0.57
CA GLN A 74 3.70 -11.19 -0.15
C GLN A 74 3.88 -12.44 0.73
N ARG A 75 4.90 -12.45 1.60
CA ARG A 75 5.13 -13.55 2.55
C ARG A 75 4.03 -13.70 3.61
N THR A 76 3.34 -12.61 3.98
CA THR A 76 2.23 -12.68 4.94
C THR A 76 0.98 -13.36 4.38
N ASP A 77 0.76 -13.31 3.06
CA ASP A 77 -0.34 -14.05 2.41
C ASP A 77 -0.03 -15.56 2.31
N GLU A 78 1.23 -15.94 2.13
CA GLU A 78 1.65 -17.34 1.96
C GLU A 78 1.84 -18.11 3.29
N LYS A 79 2.03 -17.43 4.42
CA LYS A 79 2.22 -18.06 5.75
C LYS A 79 0.93 -18.44 6.47
N SER A 80 -0.25 -18.33 5.84
CA SER A 80 -1.51 -18.89 6.38
C SER A 80 -1.63 -20.41 6.20
N SER A 81 -0.62 -21.06 5.63
CA SER A 81 -0.52 -22.53 5.61
C SER A 81 -0.21 -23.05 7.03
N VAL A 82 -1.26 -23.33 7.78
CA VAL A 82 -1.24 -24.03 9.07
C VAL A 82 -0.32 -25.27 8.96
N PRO A 83 0.66 -25.46 9.85
CA PRO A 83 1.35 -26.73 9.93
C PRO A 83 0.33 -27.75 10.46
N ASN A 84 -0.18 -28.60 9.57
CA ASN A 84 -1.01 -29.74 9.97
C ASN A 84 -0.09 -30.74 10.68
N GLY A 85 0.05 -30.58 11.99
CA GLY A 85 0.70 -31.55 12.87
C GLY A 85 -0.15 -32.80 12.93
N ASN A 86 0.18 -33.80 12.12
CA ASN A 86 -0.15 -35.18 12.44
C ASN A 86 0.96 -35.73 13.33
N ASP A 87 0.80 -35.49 14.63
CA ASP A 87 1.34 -36.33 15.68
C ASP A 87 0.69 -37.71 15.58
N SER A 88 1.45 -38.70 15.13
CA SER A 88 1.19 -40.10 15.47
C SER A 88 2.41 -40.94 15.12
N ASP A 89 3.36 -41.04 16.04
CA ASP A 89 4.05 -42.30 16.26
C ASP A 89 4.09 -42.59 17.76
N GLN A 90 3.52 -43.75 18.08
CA GLN A 90 3.18 -44.22 19.42
C GLN A 90 4.42 -44.33 20.30
N LYS A 91 4.35 -43.73 21.49
CA LYS A 91 4.99 -44.31 22.67
C LYS A 91 4.18 -45.54 23.05
N ASP A 92 4.79 -46.72 22.95
CA ASP A 92 4.38 -47.87 23.73
C ASP A 92 5.43 -48.16 24.81
N HIS A 93 4.91 -48.43 26.00
CA HIS A 93 5.61 -48.65 27.27
C HIS A 93 6.47 -49.93 27.19
N GLY A 94 7.67 -50.05 27.74
CA GLY A 94 8.04 -49.86 29.14
C GLY A 94 7.67 -51.09 29.99
N GLU A 95 8.57 -52.08 30.15
CA GLU A 95 8.71 -52.98 31.32
C GLU A 95 9.94 -53.90 31.12
N GLN A 96 11.09 -53.63 31.76
CA GLN A 96 11.57 -54.23 33.03
C GLN A 96 11.69 -55.76 33.03
N LYS A 97 12.93 -56.26 32.85
CA LYS A 97 13.71 -57.00 33.86
C LYS A 97 15.15 -57.27 33.38
#